data_AF-A0A0N4TH76-F1
#
_entry.id   AF-A0A0N4TH76-F1
#
_cell.length_a   1.000
_cell.length_b   1.000
_cell.length_c   1.000
_cell.angle_alpha   90.00
_cell.angle_beta   90.00
_cell.angle_gamma   90.00
#
_symmetry.space_group_name_H-M   'P 1'
#
loop_
_entity.id
_entity.type
_entity.pdbx_description
1 polymer ?
#
loop_
_entity_poly.entity_id
_entity_poly.type
_entity_poly.pdbx_seq_one_letter_code
_entity_poly.pdbx_strand_id
1 'polypeptide(L)'
;MNENFYYLFLTYCVFRGNIDEKGKMTRKCYYCKAGMPEITAGSENDSQCEKCKKNEEKYKTKPTICMYCQLQAAFVANKCVWCCHAERKYGLPVQCSQCLQKSAFVREPSQKDKPLYCRLCTMSRKAMFGEAS
;
A
#
# COMPACT_ATOMS: atom_id res chain seq x y z
N MET A 1 21.63 -12.07 -2.49
CA MET A 1 20.51 -11.25 -1.96
C MET A 1 19.24 -11.69 -2.67
N ASN A 2 18.37 -12.43 -1.99
CA ASN A 2 17.33 -13.25 -2.62
C ASN A 2 16.08 -12.43 -2.99
N GLU A 3 15.88 -12.21 -4.29
CA GLU A 3 14.65 -11.71 -4.93
C GLU A 3 13.38 -12.45 -4.44
N ASN A 4 13.48 -13.75 -4.17
CA ASN A 4 12.36 -14.62 -3.76
C ASN A 4 11.74 -14.27 -2.40
N PHE A 5 12.47 -13.65 -1.47
CA PHE A 5 11.93 -13.32 -0.14
C PHE A 5 10.98 -12.10 -0.17
N TYR A 6 11.12 -11.24 -1.18
CA TYR A 6 10.20 -10.12 -1.41
C TYR A 6 8.83 -10.57 -1.94
N TYR A 7 8.80 -11.63 -2.75
CA TYR A 7 7.58 -12.13 -3.38
C TYR A 7 6.60 -12.74 -2.35
N LEU A 8 7.10 -13.46 -1.35
CA LEU A 8 6.24 -14.07 -0.32
C LEU A 8 5.66 -13.04 0.67
N PHE A 9 6.38 -11.96 0.96
CA PHE A 9 5.91 -10.93 1.90
C PHE A 9 4.92 -9.94 1.27
N LEU A 10 4.98 -9.73 -0.06
CA LEU A 10 4.07 -8.85 -0.78
C LEU A 10 2.68 -9.47 -1.00
N THR A 11 2.57 -10.80 -1.11
CA THR A 11 1.28 -11.50 -1.24
C THR A 11 0.47 -11.46 0.07
N TYR A 12 1.13 -11.51 1.23
CA TYR A 12 0.45 -11.57 2.53
C TYR A 12 -0.15 -10.25 3.04
N CYS A 13 0.07 -9.13 2.34
CA CYS A 13 -0.18 -7.80 2.90
C CYS A 13 -1.10 -6.92 2.03
N VAL A 14 -1.88 -7.54 1.16
CA VAL A 14 -2.78 -6.82 0.24
C VAL A 14 -4.17 -6.58 0.84
N PHE A 15 -4.58 -7.21 1.94
CA PHE A 15 -6.02 -7.43 2.15
C PHE A 15 -6.67 -7.08 3.48
N ARG A 16 -5.97 -6.52 4.48
CA ARG A 16 -6.66 -6.09 5.71
C ARG A 16 -6.98 -4.59 5.64
N GLY A 17 -8.27 -4.28 5.47
CA GLY A 17 -8.83 -2.95 5.69
C GLY A 17 -8.57 -2.48 7.13
N ASN A 18 -9.02 -1.26 7.46
CA ASN A 18 -8.73 -0.65 8.77
C ASN A 18 -9.48 -1.30 9.96
N ILE A 19 -9.98 -2.52 9.81
CA ILE A 19 -10.85 -3.21 10.76
C ILE A 19 -10.23 -4.58 11.02
N ASP A 20 -9.91 -4.88 12.28
CA ASP A 20 -9.47 -6.20 12.70
C ASP A 20 -10.64 -7.20 12.77
N GLU A 21 -10.35 -8.49 12.98
CA GLU A 21 -11.36 -9.56 13.12
C GLU A 21 -12.31 -9.34 14.33
N LYS A 22 -12.09 -8.30 15.14
CA LYS A 22 -12.88 -7.91 16.31
C LYS A 22 -13.61 -6.57 16.14
N GLY A 23 -13.65 -6.00 14.93
CA GLY A 23 -14.38 -4.75 14.65
C GLY A 23 -13.71 -3.48 15.19
N LYS A 24 -12.43 -3.54 15.60
CA LYS A 24 -11.74 -2.44 16.26
C LYS A 24 -11.00 -1.54 15.26
N MET A 25 -11.10 -0.22 15.48
CA MET A 25 -10.43 0.82 14.69
C MET A 25 -8.90 0.65 14.77
N THR A 26 -8.26 0.35 13.64
CA THR A 26 -6.80 0.20 13.58
C THR A 26 -6.12 1.54 13.26
N ARG A 27 -4.99 1.85 13.93
CA ARG A 27 -4.20 3.05 13.65
C ARG A 27 -3.56 2.94 12.25
N LYS A 28 -3.44 4.04 11.51
CA LYS A 28 -2.81 4.03 10.17
C LYS A 28 -1.32 4.36 10.26
N CYS A 29 -0.50 3.60 9.56
CA CYS A 29 0.91 3.95 9.35
C CYS A 29 1.03 5.30 8.65
N TYR A 30 1.89 6.19 9.15
CA TYR A 30 2.14 7.50 8.60
C TYR A 30 2.57 7.45 7.12
N TYR A 31 3.51 6.55 6.78
CA TYR A 31 4.07 6.41 5.43
C TYR A 31 3.17 5.65 4.46
N CYS A 32 2.81 4.39 4.76
CA CYS A 32 2.12 3.52 3.80
C CYS A 32 0.59 3.46 3.95
N LYS A 33 0.04 4.18 4.95
CA LYS A 33 -1.38 4.23 5.32
C LYS A 33 -2.02 2.85 5.58
N ALA A 34 -1.20 1.82 5.81
CA ALA A 34 -1.68 0.50 6.20
C ALA A 34 -2.25 0.56 7.61
N GLY A 35 -3.34 -0.18 7.87
CA GLY A 35 -3.84 -0.41 9.21
C GLY A 35 -2.80 -1.17 10.04
N MET A 36 -2.61 -0.74 11.28
CA MET A 36 -1.73 -1.35 12.28
C MET A 36 -2.57 -1.66 13.52
N PRO A 37 -2.30 -2.76 14.23
CA PRO A 37 -2.99 -3.06 15.47
C PRO A 37 -2.82 -1.91 16.47
N GLU A 38 -3.85 -1.67 17.27
CA GLU A 38 -3.76 -0.67 18.34
C GLU A 38 -2.77 -1.18 19.40
N ILE A 39 -1.73 -0.41 19.67
CA ILE A 39 -0.74 -0.72 20.71
C ILE A 39 -1.21 -0.01 21.98
N THR A 40 -1.27 -0.74 23.09
CA THR A 40 -1.56 -0.23 24.44
C THR A 40 -0.64 0.96 24.74
N ALA A 41 -1.22 2.02 25.34
CA ALA A 41 -0.57 3.29 25.62
C ALA A 41 0.85 3.13 26.22
N GLY A 42 1.85 3.79 25.60
CA GLY A 42 3.22 3.82 26.13
C GLY A 42 4.35 4.15 25.15
N SER A 43 4.11 4.14 23.83
CA SER A 43 5.15 4.45 22.83
C SER A 43 4.72 5.57 21.87
N GLU A 44 4.93 6.81 22.32
CA GLU A 44 4.63 8.07 21.59
C GLU A 44 5.38 8.25 20.25
N ASN A 45 6.23 7.30 19.84
CA ASN A 45 7.01 7.38 18.60
C ASN A 45 6.57 6.43 17.48
N ASP A 46 5.55 5.59 17.66
CA ASP A 46 5.33 4.45 16.75
C ASP A 46 4.37 4.70 15.57
N SER A 47 4.45 5.89 14.96
CA SER A 47 3.63 6.27 13.79
C SER A 47 3.96 5.48 12.52
N GLN A 48 4.93 4.57 12.57
CA GLN A 48 5.47 3.83 11.44
C GLN A 48 5.28 2.32 11.61
N CYS A 49 4.75 1.65 10.59
CA CYS A 49 4.61 0.19 10.63
C CYS A 49 5.96 -0.52 10.52
N GLU A 50 6.05 -1.72 11.08
CA GLU A 50 7.24 -2.58 10.99
C GLU A 50 7.75 -2.76 9.54
N LYS A 51 6.87 -2.78 8.55
CA LYS A 51 7.27 -2.88 7.14
C LYS A 51 8.04 -1.67 6.67
N CYS A 52 7.57 -0.48 7.03
CA CYS A 52 8.28 0.75 6.70
C CYS A 52 9.61 0.81 7.46
N LYS A 53 9.68 0.34 8.71
CA LYS A 53 10.95 0.25 9.48
C LYS A 53 11.96 -0.67 8.78
N LYS A 54 11.53 -1.89 8.43
CA LYS A 54 12.34 -2.86 7.68
C LYS A 54 12.79 -2.32 6.32
N ASN A 55 11.95 -1.55 5.63
CA ASN A 55 12.33 -0.91 4.37
C ASN A 55 13.38 0.18 4.58
N GLU A 56 13.22 1.05 5.58
CA GLU A 56 14.25 2.05 5.90
C GLU A 56 15.60 1.40 6.23
N GLU A 57 15.60 0.36 7.06
CA GLU A 57 16.82 -0.38 7.41
C GLU A 57 17.47 -1.02 6.18
N LYS A 58 16.64 -1.60 5.29
CA LYS A 58 17.11 -2.31 4.11
C LYS A 58 17.68 -1.38 3.04
N TYR A 59 16.98 -0.28 2.75
CA TYR A 59 17.39 0.67 1.73
C TYR A 59 18.35 1.74 2.29
N LYS A 60 18.50 1.83 3.62
CA LYS A 60 19.32 2.81 4.34
C LYS A 60 19.01 4.27 3.94
N THR A 61 17.76 4.53 3.57
CA THR A 61 17.29 5.85 3.11
C THR A 61 15.92 6.16 3.71
N LYS A 62 15.70 7.45 4.01
CA LYS A 62 14.40 7.95 4.46
C LYS A 62 13.42 7.95 3.28
N PRO A 63 12.17 7.54 3.48
CA PRO A 63 11.19 7.48 2.41
C PRO A 63 10.87 8.88 1.89
N THR A 64 10.98 9.04 0.57
CA THR A 64 10.53 10.25 -0.12
C THR A 64 9.09 10.08 -0.61
N ILE A 65 8.59 11.05 -1.37
CA ILE A 65 7.24 11.01 -1.94
C ILE A 65 7.25 10.11 -3.20
N CYS A 66 6.34 9.14 -3.23
CA CYS A 66 6.18 8.27 -4.38
C CYS A 66 5.56 9.02 -5.55
N MET A 67 6.23 8.98 -6.71
CA MET A 67 5.76 9.66 -7.92
C MET A 67 4.37 9.24 -8.41
N TYR A 68 3.91 8.02 -8.08
CA TYR A 68 2.59 7.52 -8.49
C TYR A 68 1.51 7.78 -7.45
N CYS A 69 1.67 7.23 -6.24
CA CYS A 69 0.63 7.27 -5.21
C CYS A 69 0.76 8.46 -4.24
N GLN A 70 1.79 9.31 -4.41
CA GLN A 70 2.07 10.50 -3.60
C GLN A 70 2.22 10.23 -2.08
N LEU A 71 2.38 8.96 -1.70
CA LEU A 71 2.70 8.59 -0.32
C LEU A 71 4.18 8.87 -0.04
N GLN A 72 4.47 9.37 1.16
CA GLN A 72 5.83 9.46 1.70
C GLN A 72 6.36 8.06 2.05
N ALA A 73 6.49 7.19 1.06
CA ALA A 73 6.85 5.79 1.20
C ALA A 73 7.73 5.33 0.02
N ALA A 74 8.39 6.26 -0.67
CA ALA A 74 9.30 5.94 -1.76
C ALA A 74 10.66 5.53 -1.22
N PHE A 75 10.94 4.23 -1.33
CA PHE A 75 12.18 3.62 -0.86
C PHE A 75 13.12 3.26 -2.01
N VAL A 76 12.58 3.08 -3.23
CA VAL A 76 13.32 2.62 -4.40
C VAL A 76 12.90 3.42 -5.62
N ALA A 77 13.87 4.03 -6.31
CA ALA A 77 13.67 4.75 -7.58
C ALA A 77 12.49 5.75 -7.58
N ASN A 78 12.34 6.55 -6.51
CA ASN A 78 11.22 7.50 -6.30
C ASN A 78 9.82 6.85 -6.30
N LYS A 79 9.74 5.53 -6.10
CA LYS A 79 8.51 4.74 -6.05
C LYS A 79 8.43 4.02 -4.70
N CYS A 80 7.20 3.83 -4.21
CA CYS A 80 7.00 2.94 -3.08
C CYS A 80 7.13 1.48 -3.53
N VAL A 81 7.46 0.58 -2.59
CA VAL A 81 7.67 -0.84 -2.89
C VAL A 81 6.46 -1.45 -3.60
N TRP A 82 5.24 -1.05 -3.22
CA TRP A 82 4.02 -1.53 -3.87
C TRP A 82 3.91 -1.06 -5.33
N CYS A 83 4.11 0.23 -5.59
CA CYS A 83 4.06 0.81 -6.93
C CYS A 83 5.15 0.22 -7.85
N CYS A 84 6.37 0.07 -7.33
CA CYS A 84 7.47 -0.55 -8.06
C CYS A 84 7.15 -1.99 -8.45
N HIS A 85 6.57 -2.77 -7.53
CA HIS A 85 6.16 -4.14 -7.82
C HIS A 85 4.99 -4.21 -8.81
N ALA A 86 3.96 -3.38 -8.61
CA ALA A 86 2.80 -3.34 -9.48
C ALA A 86 3.17 -2.96 -10.91
N GLU A 87 4.10 -2.02 -11.07
CA GLU A 87 4.63 -1.65 -12.38
C GLU A 87 5.35 -2.81 -13.07
N ARG A 88 6.22 -3.52 -12.33
CA ARG A 88 6.93 -4.69 -12.88
C ARG A 88 5.99 -5.84 -13.27
N LYS A 89 4.88 -6.01 -12.54
CA LYS A 89 3.92 -7.11 -12.75
C LYS A 89 2.85 -6.80 -13.80
N TYR A 90 2.32 -5.58 -13.80
CA TYR A 90 1.15 -5.19 -14.61
C TYR A 90 1.47 -4.14 -15.67
N GLY A 91 2.70 -3.60 -15.70
CA GLY A 91 3.10 -2.54 -16.61
C GLY A 91 2.81 -1.14 -16.05
N LEU A 92 2.80 -0.15 -16.94
CA LEU A 92 2.69 1.26 -16.56
C LEU A 92 1.39 1.58 -15.78
N PRO A 93 1.45 2.50 -14.81
CA PRO A 93 0.26 2.90 -14.07
C PRO A 93 -0.70 3.69 -14.96
N VAL A 94 -1.98 3.43 -14.78
CA VAL A 94 -3.09 4.17 -15.40
C VAL A 94 -3.77 5.08 -14.38
N GLN A 95 -4.61 5.97 -14.89
CA GLN A 95 -5.36 6.91 -14.07
C GLN A 95 -6.41 6.19 -13.21
N CYS A 96 -6.38 6.44 -11.90
CA CYS A 96 -7.39 5.97 -10.96
C CYS A 96 -8.71 6.70 -11.20
N SER A 97 -9.83 5.99 -11.31
CA SER A 97 -11.15 6.57 -11.51
C SER A 97 -11.68 7.38 -10.33
N GLN A 98 -11.09 7.24 -9.13
CA GLN A 98 -11.54 7.95 -7.92
C GLN A 98 -10.66 9.14 -7.56
N CYS A 99 -9.34 8.95 -7.47
CA CYS A 99 -8.42 10.04 -7.10
C CYS A 99 -7.74 10.72 -8.30
N LEU A 100 -8.01 10.25 -9.52
CA LEU A 100 -7.44 10.75 -10.78
C LEU A 100 -5.90 10.70 -10.86
N GLN A 101 -5.24 10.05 -9.90
CA GLN A 101 -3.79 9.86 -9.93
C GLN A 101 -3.39 8.69 -10.82
N LYS A 102 -2.23 8.79 -11.49
CA LYS A 102 -1.61 7.71 -12.26
C LYS A 102 -0.96 6.67 -11.32
N SER A 103 -1.80 5.91 -10.61
CA SER A 103 -1.38 4.90 -9.63
C SER A 103 -2.29 3.67 -9.58
N ALA A 104 -3.21 3.53 -10.54
CA ALA A 104 -3.97 2.32 -10.75
C ALA A 104 -3.22 1.40 -11.74
N PHE A 105 -3.47 0.09 -11.68
CA PHE A 105 -2.81 -0.89 -12.54
C PHE A 105 -3.85 -1.86 -13.08
N VAL A 106 -3.80 -2.12 -14.39
CA VAL A 106 -4.71 -3.04 -15.08
C VAL A 106 -4.27 -4.47 -14.74
N ARG A 107 -5.06 -5.21 -13.96
CA ARG A 107 -4.71 -6.59 -13.58
C ARG A 107 -5.11 -7.61 -14.63
N GLU A 108 -6.23 -7.34 -15.30
CA GLU A 108 -6.78 -8.19 -16.36
C GLU A 108 -7.18 -7.35 -17.57
N PRO A 109 -7.01 -7.85 -18.80
CA PRO A 109 -7.40 -7.13 -20.01
C PRO A 109 -8.89 -6.75 -20.04
N SER A 110 -9.75 -7.58 -19.43
CA SER A 110 -11.20 -7.37 -19.30
C SER A 110 -11.58 -6.22 -18.35
N GLN A 111 -10.62 -5.68 -17.58
CA GLN A 111 -10.84 -4.53 -16.69
C GLN A 111 -10.57 -3.18 -17.38
N LYS A 112 -10.19 -3.15 -18.65
CA LYS A 112 -9.96 -1.89 -19.39
C LYS A 112 -11.21 -1.02 -19.47
N ASP A 113 -12.39 -1.64 -19.59
CA ASP A 113 -13.67 -0.92 -19.68
C ASP A 113 -14.32 -0.67 -18.31
N LYS A 114 -13.74 -1.22 -17.24
CA LYS A 114 -14.23 -1.06 -15.88
C LYS A 114 -13.46 0.06 -15.17
N PRO A 115 -14.09 0.77 -14.21
CA PRO A 115 -13.37 1.77 -13.44
C PRO A 115 -12.23 1.11 -12.65
N LEU A 116 -11.02 1.65 -12.80
CA LEU A 116 -9.79 1.14 -12.19
C LEU A 116 -9.43 1.99 -10.99
N TYR A 117 -9.03 1.33 -9.90
CA TYR A 117 -8.77 2.01 -8.63
C TYR A 117 -7.35 1.73 -8.16
N CYS A 118 -6.68 2.77 -7.67
CA CYS A 118 -5.38 2.61 -7.04
C CYS A 118 -5.52 1.83 -5.72
N ARG A 119 -4.39 1.40 -5.16
CA ARG A 119 -4.37 0.68 -3.86
C ARG A 119 -5.12 1.43 -2.77
N LEU A 120 -4.89 2.74 -2.64
CA LEU A 120 -5.50 3.55 -1.59
C LEU A 120 -7.00 3.65 -1.75
N CYS A 121 -7.48 3.96 -2.95
CA CYS A 121 -8.92 4.00 -3.25
C CYS A 121 -9.59 2.63 -3.08
N THR A 122 -8.89 1.55 -3.43
CA THR A 122 -9.36 0.18 -3.18
C THR A 122 -9.50 -0.09 -1.67
N MET A 123 -8.49 0.28 -0.87
CA MET A 123 -8.53 0.13 0.59
C MET A 123 -9.64 0.98 1.22
N SER A 124 -9.80 2.23 0.77
CA SER A 124 -10.85 3.12 1.28
C SER A 124 -12.24 2.58 0.96
N ARG A 125 -12.48 2.12 -0.27
CA ARG A 125 -13.79 1.55 -0.63
C ARG A 125 -14.08 0.24 0.08
N LYS A 126 -13.09 -0.63 0.26
CA LYS A 126 -13.25 -1.84 1.10
C LYS A 126 -13.62 -1.48 2.54
N ALA A 127 -13.03 -0.42 3.10
CA ALA A 127 -13.34 0.05 4.44
C ALA A 127 -14.73 0.70 4.56
N MET A 128 -15.20 1.38 3.52
CA MET A 128 -16.51 2.07 3.52
C MET A 128 -17.69 1.15 3.17
N PHE A 129 -17.49 0.23 2.23
CA PHE A 129 -18.57 -0.56 1.64
C PHE A 129 -18.51 -2.05 1.99
N GLY A 130 -17.48 -2.51 2.72
CA GLY A 130 -17.36 -3.91 3.17
C GLY A 130 -17.49 -4.92 2.03
N GLU A 131 -16.38 -5.19 1.32
CA GLU A 131 -16.25 -6.16 0.22
C GLU A 131 -17.56 -6.57 -0.50
N ALA A 132 -17.93 -5.85 -1.56
CA ALA A 132 -18.67 -6.49 -2.64
C ALA A 132 -17.65 -7.16 -3.58
N SER A 133 -17.51 -8.47 -3.38
CA SER A 133 -17.02 -9.54 -4.28
C SER A 133 -16.25 -9.16 -5.53
#